data_AF-A0AAW2Z915-F1
#
_entry.id   AF-A0AAW2Z915-F1
#
_cell.length_a   1.000
_cell.length_b   1.000
_cell.length_c   1.000
_cell.angle_alpha   90.00
_cell.angle_beta   90.00
_cell.angle_gamma   90.00
#
_symmetry.space_group_name_H-M   'P 1'
#
loop_
_entity.id
_entity.type
_entity.pdbx_description
1 polymer ?
#
loop_
_entity_poly.entity_id
_entity_poly.type
_entity_poly.pdbx_seq_one_letter_code
_entity_poly.pdbx_strand_id
1 'polypeptide(L)'
;MNRSLFLLVVLFHCVLSQNILSGCVTSYDENKDYFPDKVQPTVAKLFTIEYYKSYKILKNLFTSQVFVLYQCGTPRPSITGVTPPPKYFSLPVSRVGTLDTVSNSVIEMLGYRSAIKLIDVDQDVTSPCIQARVNSNLIEQLNQYNKTIYSQQLLTVDAVFGGYVADPRNTTIATSLEQDPGLPNRAEWVKFYSVFFNAEASANTLYNGIVTNQNCFISQAKASNAQSTKPTIAWTYYTPAYPTYGILASFTFSNASYVRQLVENAGANLFIPPSNNLVYTTNTDFKSLLLNVDIVVDTTYGVSTLANFLSFYNITNPPLYKWYRDSKIFRVDGLQTSQGGWDWFESGEVQVDAVQADVINVVNSALPSTGYKRVWLRNIAAGETVVISKASDCADVNSQTLASRAPRCVTSSSNTLRPSTMMVWFIAILLISIWF
;
A
#
# COMPACT_ATOMS: atom_id res chain seq x y z
N MET A 1 42.75 56.77 -6.99
CA MET A 1 41.33 56.36 -6.89
C MET A 1 41.17 55.04 -7.63
N ASN A 2 41.04 53.92 -6.93
CA ASN A 2 40.39 52.73 -7.46
C ASN A 2 40.00 51.83 -6.28
N ARG A 3 38.70 51.78 -5.99
CA ARG A 3 38.11 50.93 -4.95
C ARG A 3 37.67 49.62 -5.61
N SER A 4 38.35 48.53 -5.30
CA SER A 4 37.86 47.18 -5.61
C SER A 4 36.94 46.74 -4.47
N LEU A 5 35.65 46.66 -4.75
CA LEU A 5 34.61 46.17 -3.86
C LEU A 5 34.54 44.65 -3.99
N PHE A 6 35.02 43.91 -3.00
CA PHE A 6 34.80 42.46 -2.90
C PHE A 6 33.41 42.22 -2.30
N LEU A 7 32.48 41.71 -3.11
CA LEU A 7 31.18 41.24 -2.65
C LEU A 7 31.36 39.84 -2.01
N LEU A 8 31.28 39.75 -0.69
CA LEU A 8 31.25 38.48 0.03
C LEU A 8 29.82 37.93 -0.03
N VAL A 9 29.57 36.96 -0.91
CA VAL A 9 28.29 36.23 -0.96
C VAL A 9 28.27 35.24 0.20
N VAL A 10 27.59 35.61 1.29
CA VAL A 10 27.30 34.69 2.41
C VAL A 10 26.18 33.76 1.96
N LEU A 11 26.54 32.55 1.55
CA LEU A 11 25.60 31.43 1.37
C LEU A 11 25.09 31.01 2.75
N PHE A 12 23.95 31.56 3.17
CA PHE A 12 23.17 31.07 4.29
C PHE A 12 22.71 29.63 3.97
N HIS A 13 23.48 28.64 4.43
CA HIS A 13 23.02 27.26 4.46
C HIS A 13 21.95 27.18 5.54
N CYS A 14 20.69 27.34 5.14
CA CYS A 14 19.56 26.96 5.97
C CYS A 14 19.66 25.44 6.16
N VAL A 15 20.25 25.00 7.28
CA VAL A 15 20.18 23.61 7.70
C VAL A 15 18.71 23.37 8.03
N LEU A 16 17.98 22.75 7.10
CA LEU A 16 16.62 22.29 7.35
C LEU A 16 16.69 21.34 8.54
N SER A 17 16.11 21.74 9.68
CA SER A 17 15.98 20.88 10.85
C SER A 17 15.10 19.70 10.47
N GLN A 18 15.57 18.48 10.73
CA GLN A 18 14.82 17.23 10.51
C GLN A 18 14.49 16.57 11.84
N ASN A 19 13.54 15.64 11.82
CA ASN A 19 13.21 14.85 13.00
C ASN A 19 14.40 13.97 13.42
N ILE A 20 14.50 13.67 14.73
CA ILE A 20 15.55 12.80 15.26
C ILE A 20 15.20 11.34 14.93
N LEU A 21 15.91 10.77 13.96
CA LEU A 21 15.69 9.39 13.47
C LEU A 21 16.44 8.33 14.28
N SER A 22 17.46 8.71 15.05
CA SER A 22 18.21 7.79 15.91
C SER A 22 18.83 8.53 17.09
N GLY A 23 19.01 7.81 18.20
CA GLY A 23 19.48 8.39 19.46
C GLY A 23 18.44 9.24 20.18
N CYS A 24 18.83 9.78 21.33
CA CYS A 24 17.95 10.57 22.20
C CYS A 24 18.47 11.99 22.41
N VAL A 25 17.55 12.89 22.77
CA VAL A 25 17.87 14.25 23.17
C VAL A 25 18.73 14.18 24.44
N THR A 26 19.90 14.80 24.41
CA THR A 26 20.83 14.83 25.55
C THR A 26 20.73 16.14 26.34
N SER A 27 20.25 17.21 25.71
CA SER A 27 20.01 18.52 26.33
C SER A 27 18.63 19.03 25.92
N TYR A 28 17.68 18.89 26.82
CA TYR A 28 16.30 19.30 26.58
C TYR A 28 16.13 20.82 26.71
N ASP A 29 15.60 21.41 25.64
CA ASP A 29 15.04 22.76 25.58
C ASP A 29 13.51 22.67 25.38
N GLU A 30 12.74 23.27 26.28
CA GLU A 30 11.28 23.31 26.25
C GLU A 30 10.70 24.17 25.12
N ASN A 31 11.52 25.03 24.51
CA ASN A 31 11.12 25.93 23.44
C ASN A 31 11.41 25.40 22.04
N LYS A 32 12.17 24.30 21.95
CA LYS A 32 12.52 23.66 20.69
C LYS A 32 11.41 22.77 20.17
N ASP A 33 11.10 22.88 18.87
CA ASP A 33 10.30 21.89 18.15
C ASP A 33 11.20 20.70 17.79
N TYR A 34 10.92 19.53 18.35
CA TYR A 34 11.65 18.28 18.08
C TYR A 34 11.06 17.50 16.90
N PHE A 35 9.96 18.00 16.30
CA PHE A 35 9.31 17.41 15.13
C PHE A 35 9.13 18.44 14.00
N PRO A 36 10.21 19.04 13.47
CA PRO A 36 10.11 19.98 12.35
C PRO A 36 9.45 19.36 11.10
N ASP A 37 9.66 18.07 10.83
CA ASP A 37 8.94 17.34 9.79
C ASP A 37 7.62 16.81 10.34
N LYS A 38 6.51 17.12 9.66
CA LYS A 38 5.16 16.77 10.10
C LYS A 38 4.40 16.05 9.00
N VAL A 39 3.57 15.09 9.40
CA VAL A 39 2.51 14.52 8.57
C VAL A 39 1.15 15.02 9.01
N GLN A 40 0.22 15.16 8.07
CA GLN A 40 -1.20 15.29 8.33
C GLN A 40 -1.96 14.35 7.38
N PRO A 41 -3.02 13.66 7.85
CA PRO A 41 -3.93 12.97 6.97
C PRO A 41 -4.65 13.99 6.10
N THR A 42 -4.69 13.74 4.79
CA THR A 42 -5.35 14.59 3.80
C THR A 42 -6.59 13.94 3.21
N VAL A 43 -6.61 12.60 3.16
CA VAL A 43 -7.72 11.80 2.64
C VAL A 43 -8.08 10.64 3.56
N ALA A 44 -7.14 10.09 4.35
CA ALA A 44 -7.41 9.12 5.39
C ALA A 44 -8.40 9.70 6.41
N LYS A 45 -9.37 8.87 6.80
CA LYS A 45 -10.51 9.31 7.62
C LYS A 45 -10.46 8.80 9.04
N LEU A 46 -9.62 7.81 9.29
CA LEU A 46 -9.67 7.02 10.51
C LEU A 46 -8.50 7.28 11.47
N PHE A 47 -7.70 8.32 11.23
CA PHE A 47 -6.75 8.80 12.23
C PHE A 47 -6.58 10.33 12.19
N THR A 48 -6.13 10.90 13.31
CA THR A 48 -5.71 12.30 13.38
C THR A 48 -4.39 12.41 14.15
N ILE A 49 -3.66 13.49 13.91
CA ILE A 49 -2.40 13.76 14.60
C ILE A 49 -2.23 15.25 14.93
N GLU A 50 -1.88 15.51 16.18
CA GLU A 50 -1.57 16.84 16.71
C GLU A 50 -0.11 16.87 17.17
N TYR A 51 0.63 17.92 16.78
CA TYR A 51 2.03 18.09 17.14
C TYR A 51 2.20 19.15 18.22
N TYR A 52 3.04 18.82 19.18
CA TYR A 52 3.57 19.72 20.19
C TYR A 52 5.08 19.74 20.07
N LYS A 53 5.74 20.58 20.88
CA LYS A 53 7.19 20.76 20.82
C LYS A 53 7.96 19.45 21.03
N SER A 54 7.68 18.69 22.08
CA SER A 54 8.41 17.46 22.45
C SER A 54 7.59 16.17 22.39
N TYR A 55 6.30 16.25 22.04
CA TYR A 55 5.47 15.08 21.80
C TYR A 55 4.43 15.32 20.71
N LYS A 56 3.80 14.26 20.25
CA LYS A 56 2.65 14.27 19.34
C LYS A 56 1.55 13.37 19.88
N ILE A 57 0.31 13.74 19.62
CA ILE A 57 -0.87 12.95 19.98
C ILE A 57 -1.45 12.39 18.68
N LEU A 58 -1.39 11.07 18.54
CA LEU A 58 -1.99 10.33 17.44
C LEU A 58 -3.27 9.66 17.95
N LYS A 59 -4.35 9.73 17.18
CA LYS A 59 -5.62 9.06 17.51
C LYS A 59 -6.00 8.12 16.38
N ASN A 60 -6.29 6.87 16.70
CA ASN A 60 -7.01 5.97 15.80
C ASN A 60 -8.50 6.14 16.09
N LEU A 61 -9.23 6.73 15.13
CA LEU A 61 -10.65 7.07 15.26
C LEU A 61 -11.56 5.84 15.14
N PHE A 62 -11.09 4.75 14.53
CA PHE A 62 -11.84 3.50 14.42
C PHE A 62 -11.88 2.74 15.74
N THR A 63 -10.73 2.65 16.41
CA THR A 63 -10.59 1.92 17.70
C THR A 63 -10.69 2.81 18.93
N SER A 64 -10.80 4.14 18.73
CA SER A 64 -10.73 5.16 19.78
C SER A 64 -9.42 5.16 20.59
N GLN A 65 -8.37 4.49 20.12
CA GLN A 65 -7.08 4.49 20.80
C GLN A 65 -6.38 5.85 20.65
N VAL A 66 -5.81 6.33 21.75
CA VAL A 66 -4.99 7.54 21.80
C VAL A 66 -3.55 7.17 22.14
N PHE A 67 -2.61 7.68 21.35
CA PHE A 67 -1.19 7.46 21.52
C PHE A 67 -0.50 8.79 21.76
N VAL A 68 0.28 8.85 22.84
CA VAL A 68 1.13 9.99 23.19
C VAL A 68 2.57 9.59 22.91
N LEU A 69 3.11 10.14 21.84
CA LEU A 69 4.41 9.77 21.29
C LEU A 69 5.39 10.89 21.62
N TYR A 70 6.34 10.66 22.52
CA TYR A 70 7.25 11.71 23.03
C TYR A 70 8.69 11.43 22.63
N GLN A 71 9.44 12.48 22.30
CA GLN A 71 10.83 12.36 21.88
C GLN A 71 11.68 11.79 23.02
N CYS A 72 12.44 10.73 22.76
CA CYS A 72 13.29 10.16 23.81
C CYS A 72 14.35 11.18 24.27
N GLY A 73 14.63 11.18 25.57
CA GLY A 73 15.46 12.21 26.21
C GLY A 73 14.70 13.50 26.58
N THR A 74 13.39 13.57 26.35
CA THR A 74 12.54 14.68 26.82
C THR A 74 11.61 14.21 27.95
N PRO A 75 11.08 15.13 28.79
CA PRO A 75 10.12 14.77 29.82
C PRO A 75 8.87 14.12 29.23
N ARG A 76 8.42 13.00 29.82
CA ARG A 76 7.16 12.37 29.45
C ARG A 76 6.00 13.31 29.76
N PRO A 77 5.15 13.66 28.78
CA PRO A 77 3.99 14.52 29.02
C PRO A 77 2.94 13.81 29.90
N SER A 78 2.21 14.58 30.70
CA SER A 78 1.07 14.08 31.50
C SER A 78 -0.23 14.50 30.83
N ILE A 79 -0.94 13.54 30.24
CA ILE A 79 -2.23 13.77 29.57
C ILE A 79 -3.34 13.14 30.41
N THR A 80 -4.26 13.97 30.88
CA THR A 80 -5.41 13.58 31.72
C THR A 80 -6.74 13.81 31.00
N GLY A 81 -7.81 13.13 31.46
CA GLY A 81 -9.17 13.36 30.91
C GLY A 81 -9.45 12.69 29.56
N VAL A 82 -8.60 11.74 29.16
CA VAL A 82 -8.75 10.97 27.91
C VAL A 82 -9.22 9.56 28.24
N THR A 83 -10.30 9.12 27.59
CA THR A 83 -10.88 7.78 27.70
C THR A 83 -11.03 7.17 26.30
N PRO A 84 -10.50 5.97 26.03
CA PRO A 84 -9.66 5.14 26.92
C PRO A 84 -8.32 5.84 27.27
N PRO A 85 -7.64 5.43 28.36
CA PRO A 85 -6.37 6.02 28.76
C PRO A 85 -5.33 5.97 27.61
N PRO A 86 -4.55 7.05 27.41
CA PRO A 86 -3.58 7.09 26.34
C PRO A 86 -2.45 6.10 26.55
N LYS A 87 -1.95 5.53 25.45
CA LYS A 87 -0.75 4.70 25.42
C LYS A 87 0.47 5.57 25.13
N TYR A 88 1.59 5.31 25.79
CA TYR A 88 2.76 6.18 25.73
C TYR A 88 3.93 5.48 25.07
N PHE A 89 4.58 6.15 24.11
CA PHE A 89 5.73 5.61 23.40
C PHE A 89 6.85 6.65 23.39
N SER A 90 8.06 6.21 23.75
CA SER A 90 9.26 7.00 23.56
C SER A 90 9.78 6.79 22.14
N LEU A 91 10.14 7.87 21.45
CA LEU A 91 10.45 7.86 20.02
C LEU A 91 11.92 8.15 19.73
N PRO A 92 12.45 7.62 18.61
CA PRO A 92 11.81 6.66 17.71
C PRO A 92 11.79 5.23 18.33
N VAL A 93 10.77 4.43 18.02
CA VAL A 93 10.78 3.00 18.36
C VAL A 93 11.79 2.25 17.48
N SER A 94 12.43 1.23 18.03
CA SER A 94 13.57 0.56 17.36
C SER A 94 13.42 -0.96 17.24
N ARG A 95 12.57 -1.55 18.07
CA ARG A 95 12.24 -2.97 18.07
C ARG A 95 10.74 -3.09 18.05
N VAL A 96 10.15 -3.74 17.07
CA VAL A 96 8.70 -3.83 16.92
C VAL A 96 8.27 -5.26 16.65
N GLY A 97 7.07 -5.61 17.14
CA GLY A 97 6.35 -6.80 16.71
C GLY A 97 5.21 -6.43 15.75
N THR A 98 4.82 -7.37 14.91
CA THR A 98 3.65 -7.24 14.03
C THR A 98 2.70 -8.41 14.22
N LEU A 99 1.41 -8.11 14.26
CA LEU A 99 0.29 -9.04 14.48
C LEU A 99 -0.55 -9.23 13.21
N ASP A 100 -0.18 -8.54 12.15
CA ASP A 100 -0.74 -8.68 10.81
C ASP A 100 0.36 -8.44 9.77
N THR A 101 0.12 -8.93 8.57
CA THR A 101 1.05 -8.90 7.45
C THR A 101 1.07 -7.55 6.72
N VAL A 102 -0.01 -6.75 6.81
CA VAL A 102 -0.04 -5.39 6.27
C VAL A 102 0.96 -4.49 7.02
N SER A 103 1.05 -4.62 8.33
CA SER A 103 2.03 -3.90 9.17
C SER A 103 3.46 -4.19 8.74
N ASN A 104 3.77 -5.45 8.39
CA ASN A 104 5.06 -5.82 7.83
C ASN A 104 5.39 -4.97 6.59
N SER A 105 4.47 -4.97 5.62
CA SER A 105 4.64 -4.25 4.35
C SER A 105 4.82 -2.76 4.56
N VAL A 106 4.00 -2.13 5.40
CA VAL A 106 4.08 -0.68 5.67
C VAL A 106 5.41 -0.30 6.34
N ILE A 107 5.85 -1.07 7.34
CA ILE A 107 7.10 -0.83 8.06
C ILE A 107 8.31 -1.01 7.13
N GLU A 108 8.30 -2.04 6.28
CA GLU A 108 9.31 -2.21 5.25
C GLU A 108 9.30 -1.04 4.24
N MET A 109 8.15 -0.61 3.74
CA MET A 109 8.09 0.51 2.79
C MET A 109 8.65 1.81 3.36
N LEU A 110 8.49 2.04 4.66
CA LEU A 110 9.06 3.20 5.35
C LEU A 110 10.58 3.12 5.57
N GLY A 111 11.22 1.97 5.28
CA GLY A 111 12.65 1.77 5.48
C GLY A 111 13.01 1.27 6.87
N TYR A 112 12.08 0.66 7.60
CA TYR A 112 12.29 0.20 8.98
C TYR A 112 12.17 -1.33 9.11
N ARG A 113 12.40 -2.09 8.03
CA ARG A 113 12.37 -3.57 8.06
C ARG A 113 13.18 -4.15 9.22
N SER A 114 14.38 -3.62 9.49
CA SER A 114 15.23 -4.14 10.56
C SER A 114 14.68 -3.92 11.96
N ALA A 115 13.73 -3.01 12.16
CA ALA A 115 13.06 -2.80 13.42
C ALA A 115 12.10 -3.96 13.75
N ILE A 116 11.58 -4.68 12.74
CA ILE A 116 10.74 -5.86 12.96
C ILE A 116 11.59 -6.95 13.61
N LYS A 117 11.17 -7.39 14.80
CA LYS A 117 11.80 -8.47 15.58
C LYS A 117 10.85 -9.64 15.83
N LEU A 118 9.55 -9.38 15.82
CA LEU A 118 8.51 -10.39 16.03
C LEU A 118 7.47 -10.30 14.91
N ILE A 119 6.99 -11.44 14.45
CA ILE A 119 5.85 -11.56 13.51
C ILE A 119 4.85 -12.60 14.02
N ASP A 120 3.60 -12.51 13.56
CA ASP A 120 2.52 -13.39 14.03
C ASP A 120 2.59 -14.81 13.44
N VAL A 121 2.40 -14.92 12.13
CA VAL A 121 2.36 -16.18 11.36
C VAL A 121 3.27 -16.03 10.15
N ASP A 122 4.40 -16.72 10.13
CA ASP A 122 5.41 -16.64 9.06
C ASP A 122 4.90 -17.17 7.71
N GLN A 123 4.01 -18.16 7.75
CA GLN A 123 3.45 -18.83 6.58
C GLN A 123 2.64 -17.91 5.67
N ASP A 124 2.14 -16.80 6.23
CA ASP A 124 1.34 -15.82 5.51
C ASP A 124 2.18 -14.65 4.98
N VAL A 125 3.48 -14.57 5.31
CA VAL A 125 4.33 -13.44 4.92
C VAL A 125 4.92 -13.63 3.54
N THR A 126 4.52 -12.81 2.56
CA THR A 126 5.07 -12.85 1.20
C THR A 126 6.30 -11.97 0.98
N SER A 127 6.75 -11.17 1.95
CA SER A 127 8.01 -10.42 1.81
C SER A 127 9.22 -11.37 1.80
N PRO A 128 9.98 -11.47 0.68
CA PRO A 128 11.16 -12.32 0.62
C PRO A 128 12.16 -12.01 1.72
N CYS A 129 12.35 -10.72 2.02
CA CYS A 129 13.36 -10.31 2.98
C CYS A 129 12.92 -10.52 4.42
N ILE A 130 11.63 -10.48 4.74
CA ILE A 130 11.17 -10.93 6.07
C ILE A 130 11.33 -12.44 6.19
N GLN A 131 10.94 -13.23 5.18
CA GLN A 131 11.17 -14.68 5.19
C GLN A 131 12.65 -15.03 5.39
N ALA A 132 13.56 -14.34 4.69
CA ALA A 132 15.01 -14.53 4.84
C ALA A 132 15.52 -14.19 6.26
N ARG A 133 14.93 -13.16 6.88
CA ARG A 133 15.27 -12.75 8.26
C ARG A 133 14.73 -13.73 9.30
N VAL A 134 13.55 -14.32 9.08
CA VAL A 134 13.03 -15.43 9.90
C VAL A 134 13.96 -16.63 9.79
N ASN A 135 14.32 -17.05 8.57
CA ASN A 135 15.25 -18.18 8.35
C ASN A 135 16.63 -17.96 8.96
N SER A 136 17.04 -16.70 9.15
CA SER A 136 18.32 -16.33 9.76
C SER A 136 18.21 -16.00 11.26
N ASN A 137 17.07 -16.28 11.91
CA ASN A 137 16.79 -15.97 13.31
C ASN A 137 16.95 -14.48 13.69
N LEU A 138 16.80 -13.57 12.72
CA LEU A 138 16.79 -12.11 12.95
C LEU A 138 15.39 -11.59 13.31
N ILE A 139 14.36 -12.38 12.98
CA ILE A 139 12.96 -12.20 13.33
C ILE A 139 12.48 -13.51 13.92
N GLU A 140 11.74 -13.44 15.02
CA GLU A 140 11.14 -14.59 15.70
C GLU A 140 9.63 -14.60 15.48
N GLN A 141 9.04 -15.78 15.29
CA GLN A 141 7.58 -15.92 15.23
C GLN A 141 6.99 -15.99 16.65
N LEU A 142 5.87 -15.30 16.85
CA LEU A 142 5.11 -15.35 18.10
C LEU A 142 4.51 -16.74 18.36
N ASN A 143 4.59 -17.19 19.61
CA ASN A 143 4.07 -18.50 20.01
C ASN A 143 2.56 -18.44 20.30
N GLN A 144 1.73 -18.74 19.30
CA GLN A 144 0.27 -18.68 19.41
C GLN A 144 -0.35 -19.68 20.41
N TYR A 145 0.39 -20.71 20.79
CA TYR A 145 -0.13 -21.83 21.59
C TYR A 145 0.25 -21.73 23.08
N ASN A 146 1.35 -21.07 23.39
CA ASN A 146 1.85 -20.89 24.74
C ASN A 146 1.78 -19.43 25.17
N LYS A 147 0.73 -19.08 25.91
CA LYS A 147 0.46 -17.71 26.39
C LYS A 147 1.61 -17.11 27.23
N THR A 148 2.35 -17.94 27.97
CA THR A 148 3.49 -17.47 28.78
C THR A 148 4.65 -17.05 27.88
N ILE A 149 5.01 -17.89 26.91
CA ILE A 149 6.07 -17.57 25.92
C ILE A 149 5.64 -16.36 25.10
N TYR A 150 4.41 -16.35 24.59
CA TYR A 150 3.84 -15.22 23.85
C TYR A 150 3.99 -13.89 24.60
N SER A 151 3.59 -13.88 25.88
CA SER A 151 3.71 -12.68 26.73
C SER A 151 5.17 -12.28 26.94
N GLN A 152 6.09 -13.24 27.11
CA GLN A 152 7.52 -12.97 27.25
C GLN A 152 8.13 -12.39 25.97
N GLN A 153 7.76 -12.92 24.80
CA GLN A 153 8.19 -12.39 23.50
C GLN A 153 7.77 -10.93 23.35
N LEU A 154 6.50 -10.60 23.64
CA LEU A 154 5.99 -9.23 23.57
C LEU A 154 6.72 -8.25 24.50
N LEU A 155 7.37 -8.70 25.58
CA LEU A 155 8.19 -7.83 26.44
C LEU A 155 9.52 -7.41 25.81
N THR A 156 9.96 -8.04 24.73
CA THR A 156 11.29 -7.83 24.10
C THR A 156 11.33 -6.72 23.04
N VAL A 157 10.19 -6.13 22.70
CA VAL A 157 10.04 -5.06 21.69
C VAL A 157 9.66 -3.73 22.35
N ASP A 158 9.54 -2.64 21.61
CA ASP A 158 9.11 -1.33 22.11
C ASP A 158 7.62 -1.05 21.80
N ALA A 159 7.14 -1.65 20.70
CA ALA A 159 5.79 -1.49 20.19
C ALA A 159 5.34 -2.74 19.43
N VAL A 160 4.01 -2.95 19.35
CA VAL A 160 3.42 -4.08 18.64
C VAL A 160 2.30 -3.59 17.73
N PHE A 161 2.46 -3.70 16.41
CA PHE A 161 1.47 -3.21 15.43
C PHE A 161 0.49 -4.31 15.04
N GLY A 162 -0.80 -3.97 14.97
CA GLY A 162 -1.83 -4.81 14.36
C GLY A 162 -3.03 -5.06 15.26
N GLY A 163 -3.64 -6.24 15.17
CA GLY A 163 -4.83 -6.60 15.96
C GLY A 163 -4.67 -6.43 17.48
N TYR A 164 -5.78 -6.33 18.20
CA TYR A 164 -5.73 -6.26 19.67
C TYR A 164 -5.28 -7.59 20.27
N VAL A 165 -4.26 -7.53 21.11
CA VAL A 165 -3.80 -8.65 21.94
C VAL A 165 -3.63 -8.17 23.38
N ALA A 166 -3.77 -9.10 24.32
CA ALA A 166 -3.46 -8.84 25.73
C ALA A 166 -1.95 -8.69 25.89
N ASP A 167 -1.46 -7.46 25.78
CA ASP A 167 -0.06 -7.10 25.98
C ASP A 167 0.15 -6.55 27.41
N PRO A 168 1.04 -7.16 28.21
CA PRO A 168 1.29 -6.75 29.60
C PRO A 168 1.82 -5.30 29.72
N ARG A 169 2.44 -4.73 28.68
CA ARG A 169 2.95 -3.34 28.70
C ARG A 169 2.00 -2.34 28.07
N ASN A 170 0.87 -2.80 27.52
CA ASN A 170 -0.08 -1.96 26.78
C ASN A 170 0.58 -1.15 25.65
N THR A 171 1.52 -1.79 24.93
CA THR A 171 2.28 -1.27 23.78
C THR A 171 1.71 -1.70 22.42
N THR A 172 0.59 -2.41 22.39
CA THR A 172 -0.14 -2.72 21.16
C THR A 172 -0.74 -1.46 20.53
N ILE A 173 -0.48 -1.27 19.24
CA ILE A 173 -0.97 -0.20 18.38
C ILE A 173 -1.97 -0.83 17.43
N ALA A 174 -3.26 -0.59 17.67
CA ALA A 174 -4.28 -1.08 16.76
C ALA A 174 -4.21 -0.33 15.44
N THR A 175 -4.06 -1.07 14.35
CA THR A 175 -4.05 -0.56 12.98
C THR A 175 -5.47 -0.68 12.43
N SER A 176 -5.90 0.25 11.57
CA SER A 176 -7.25 0.21 10.97
C SER A 176 -7.24 0.67 9.52
N LEU A 177 -6.10 0.45 8.86
CA LEU A 177 -5.85 0.79 7.46
C LEU A 177 -6.95 0.20 6.58
N GLU A 178 -7.22 -1.10 6.67
CA GLU A 178 -8.19 -1.82 5.84
C GLU A 178 -9.64 -1.31 6.00
N GLN A 179 -9.94 -0.68 7.14
CA GLN A 179 -11.26 -0.11 7.44
C GLN A 179 -11.46 1.25 6.77
N ASP A 180 -10.39 1.91 6.31
CA ASP A 180 -10.48 3.17 5.59
C ASP A 180 -10.99 2.88 4.15
N PRO A 181 -12.11 3.49 3.71
CA PRO A 181 -12.88 2.98 2.57
C PRO A 181 -12.26 3.17 1.17
N GLY A 182 -11.30 4.09 1.01
CA GLY A 182 -10.70 4.43 -0.29
C GLY A 182 -9.27 3.96 -0.44
N LEU A 183 -8.82 3.71 -1.67
CA LEU A 183 -7.43 3.27 -1.90
C LEU A 183 -6.41 4.33 -1.45
N PRO A 184 -6.54 5.63 -1.80
CA PRO A 184 -5.60 6.63 -1.30
C PRO A 184 -5.69 6.77 0.22
N ASN A 185 -6.89 6.59 0.80
CA ASN A 185 -7.06 6.58 2.24
C ASN A 185 -6.20 5.50 2.90
N ARG A 186 -6.28 4.27 2.41
CA ARG A 186 -5.48 3.12 2.90
C ARG A 186 -3.99 3.39 2.74
N ALA A 187 -3.54 3.82 1.57
CA ALA A 187 -2.13 4.14 1.33
C ALA A 187 -1.60 5.26 2.24
N GLU A 188 -2.44 6.23 2.63
CA GLU A 188 -2.01 7.32 3.51
C GLU A 188 -1.72 6.87 4.95
N TRP A 189 -2.16 5.68 5.36
CA TRP A 189 -1.79 5.11 6.66
C TRP A 189 -0.28 4.90 6.82
N VAL A 190 0.54 4.91 5.75
CA VAL A 190 2.00 4.99 5.90
C VAL A 190 2.42 6.16 6.80
N LYS A 191 1.66 7.27 6.81
CA LYS A 191 1.87 8.41 7.72
C LYS A 191 1.57 8.04 9.18
N PHE A 192 0.52 7.27 9.44
CA PHE A 192 0.18 6.76 10.78
C PHE A 192 1.31 5.91 11.36
N TYR A 193 1.92 5.02 10.58
CA TYR A 193 3.04 4.20 11.06
C TYR A 193 4.31 5.03 11.25
N SER A 194 4.58 5.97 10.33
CA SER A 194 5.83 6.74 10.30
C SER A 194 6.13 7.50 11.57
N VAL A 195 5.09 7.97 12.28
CA VAL A 195 5.27 8.82 13.46
C VAL A 195 5.85 8.03 14.64
N PHE A 196 5.72 6.71 14.69
CA PHE A 196 6.40 5.89 15.69
C PHE A 196 7.92 5.81 15.46
N PHE A 197 8.36 6.05 14.23
CA PHE A 197 9.77 6.01 13.82
C PHE A 197 10.37 7.40 13.57
N ASN A 198 9.63 8.48 13.84
CA ASN A 198 10.01 9.86 13.47
C ASN A 198 10.26 10.04 11.95
N ALA A 199 9.61 9.21 11.12
CA ALA A 199 9.84 9.10 9.69
C ALA A 199 8.87 9.94 8.84
N GLU A 200 8.37 11.06 9.36
CA GLU A 200 7.34 11.89 8.72
C GLU A 200 7.70 12.34 7.29
N ALA A 201 8.94 12.80 7.08
CA ALA A 201 9.42 13.22 5.77
C ALA A 201 9.42 12.07 4.75
N SER A 202 9.86 10.88 5.17
CA SER A 202 9.86 9.67 4.34
C SER A 202 8.43 9.27 3.96
N ALA A 203 7.50 9.30 4.91
CA ALA A 203 6.11 8.94 4.68
C ALA A 203 5.38 9.89 3.74
N ASN A 204 5.61 11.21 3.87
CA ASN A 204 5.08 12.19 2.92
C ASN A 204 5.58 11.92 1.50
N THR A 205 6.89 11.66 1.35
CA THR A 205 7.50 11.35 0.04
C THR A 205 6.92 10.07 -0.56
N LEU A 206 6.85 9.00 0.24
CA LEU A 206 6.31 7.70 -0.17
C LEU A 206 4.85 7.81 -0.61
N TYR A 207 3.99 8.38 0.22
CA TYR A 207 2.57 8.55 -0.08
C TYR A 207 2.35 9.40 -1.34
N ASN A 208 3.04 10.54 -1.44
CA ASN A 208 2.93 11.41 -2.61
C ASN A 208 3.38 10.71 -3.89
N GLY A 209 4.44 9.90 -3.81
CA GLY A 209 4.92 9.07 -4.93
C GLY A 209 3.86 8.08 -5.40
N ILE A 210 3.28 7.30 -4.47
CA ILE A 210 2.22 6.33 -4.75
C ILE A 210 1.02 7.01 -5.42
N VAL A 211 0.47 8.06 -4.81
CA VAL A 211 -0.75 8.72 -5.33
C VAL A 211 -0.50 9.44 -6.65
N THR A 212 0.68 10.04 -6.84
CA THR A 212 1.05 10.66 -8.12
C THR A 212 1.11 9.61 -9.23
N ASN A 213 1.76 8.48 -8.95
CA ASN A 213 1.90 7.38 -9.90
C ASN A 213 0.53 6.77 -10.24
N GLN A 214 -0.30 6.52 -9.22
CA GLN A 214 -1.67 6.03 -9.37
C GLN A 214 -2.50 6.98 -10.25
N ASN A 215 -2.54 8.27 -9.94
CA ASN A 215 -3.31 9.26 -10.69
C ASN A 215 -2.87 9.34 -12.16
N CYS A 216 -1.58 9.18 -12.42
CA CYS A 216 -1.05 9.09 -13.78
C CYS A 216 -1.65 7.89 -14.54
N PHE A 217 -1.63 6.68 -13.96
CA PHE A 217 -2.26 5.51 -14.59
C PHE A 217 -3.77 5.71 -14.83
N ILE A 218 -4.47 6.27 -13.84
CA ILE A 218 -5.91 6.56 -13.94
C ILE A 218 -6.19 7.49 -15.12
N SER A 219 -5.38 8.53 -15.30
CA SER A 219 -5.55 9.48 -16.40
C SER A 219 -5.38 8.80 -17.77
N GLN A 220 -4.38 7.93 -17.92
CA GLN A 220 -4.14 7.17 -19.15
C GLN A 220 -5.26 6.17 -19.44
N ALA A 221 -5.74 5.47 -18.42
CA ALA A 221 -6.83 4.51 -18.55
C ALA A 221 -8.14 5.19 -18.94
N LYS A 222 -8.51 6.29 -18.27
CA LYS A 222 -9.71 7.05 -18.60
C LYS A 222 -9.65 7.64 -20.01
N ALA A 223 -8.51 8.16 -20.44
CA ALA A 223 -8.33 8.67 -21.80
C ALA A 223 -8.47 7.56 -22.86
N SER A 224 -7.84 6.40 -22.64
CA SER A 224 -7.84 5.28 -23.59
C SER A 224 -9.21 4.60 -23.68
N ASN A 225 -9.90 4.47 -22.56
CA ASN A 225 -11.18 3.75 -22.49
C ASN A 225 -12.41 4.67 -22.73
N ALA A 226 -12.21 5.99 -22.90
CA ALA A 226 -13.29 6.92 -23.23
C ALA A 226 -13.93 6.68 -24.61
N GLN A 227 -13.19 6.06 -25.54
CA GLN A 227 -13.65 5.77 -26.90
C GLN A 227 -14.29 4.37 -27.06
N SER A 228 -14.20 3.51 -26.03
CA SER A 228 -14.75 2.15 -26.03
C SER A 228 -16.06 2.06 -25.25
N THR A 229 -16.93 1.09 -25.58
CA THR A 229 -17.96 0.64 -24.63
C THR A 229 -17.26 0.13 -23.38
N LYS A 230 -17.42 0.84 -22.25
CA LYS A 230 -16.76 0.51 -20.98
C LYS A 230 -17.08 -0.95 -20.61
N PRO A 231 -16.09 -1.83 -20.44
CA PRO A 231 -16.35 -3.20 -20.05
C PRO A 231 -16.96 -3.24 -18.65
N THR A 232 -17.85 -4.18 -18.44
CA THR A 232 -18.50 -4.45 -17.16
C THR A 232 -17.76 -5.56 -16.45
N ILE A 233 -17.27 -5.27 -15.23
CA ILE A 233 -16.50 -6.21 -14.41
C ILE A 233 -17.33 -6.63 -13.21
N ALA A 234 -17.46 -7.93 -12.97
CA ALA A 234 -17.98 -8.45 -11.71
C ALA A 234 -16.84 -8.86 -10.80
N TRP A 235 -16.84 -8.33 -9.58
CA TRP A 235 -16.02 -8.88 -8.50
C TRP A 235 -16.87 -9.86 -7.72
N THR A 236 -16.41 -11.11 -7.61
CA THR A 236 -17.19 -12.19 -7.02
C THR A 236 -16.43 -12.91 -5.93
N TYR A 237 -17.17 -13.48 -4.99
CA TYR A 237 -16.63 -14.53 -4.15
C TYR A 237 -17.73 -15.51 -3.74
N TYR A 238 -17.32 -16.73 -3.43
CA TYR A 238 -18.14 -17.77 -2.87
C TYR A 238 -17.71 -18.03 -1.43
N THR A 239 -18.70 -18.07 -0.54
CA THR A 239 -18.53 -18.51 0.84
C THR A 239 -19.09 -19.93 0.95
N PRO A 240 -18.26 -20.95 1.27
CA PRO A 240 -18.78 -22.28 1.52
C PRO A 240 -19.64 -22.32 2.79
N ALA A 241 -20.52 -23.32 2.89
CA ALA A 241 -21.31 -23.51 4.10
C ALA A 241 -20.40 -23.91 5.27
N TYR A 242 -20.60 -23.29 6.42
CA TYR A 242 -20.01 -23.68 7.71
C TYR A 242 -21.13 -23.93 8.72
N PRO A 243 -21.74 -25.13 8.72
CA PRO A 243 -22.91 -25.44 9.54
C PRO A 243 -22.67 -25.22 11.04
N THR A 244 -21.45 -25.47 11.52
CA THR A 244 -21.06 -25.26 12.93
C THR A 244 -21.27 -23.82 13.40
N TYR A 245 -21.16 -22.84 12.50
CA TYR A 245 -21.37 -21.43 12.79
C TYR A 245 -22.69 -20.89 12.22
N GLY A 246 -23.57 -21.77 11.71
CA GLY A 246 -24.83 -21.37 11.07
C GLY A 246 -24.65 -20.60 9.75
N ILE A 247 -23.48 -20.66 9.13
CA ILE A 247 -23.19 -19.96 7.87
C ILE A 247 -23.64 -20.83 6.70
N LEU A 248 -24.57 -20.31 5.91
CA LEU A 248 -25.01 -20.94 4.66
C LEU A 248 -24.03 -20.63 3.53
N ALA A 249 -23.95 -21.55 2.57
CA ALA A 249 -23.22 -21.28 1.34
C ALA A 249 -23.83 -20.07 0.61
N SER A 250 -22.99 -19.20 0.07
CA SER A 250 -23.47 -18.01 -0.64
C SER A 250 -22.52 -17.57 -1.76
N PHE A 251 -23.10 -16.96 -2.78
CA PHE A 251 -22.43 -16.35 -3.92
C PHE A 251 -22.65 -14.84 -3.84
N THR A 252 -21.56 -14.08 -3.92
CA THR A 252 -21.61 -12.64 -3.65
C THR A 252 -21.00 -11.84 -4.79
N PHE A 253 -21.66 -10.74 -5.16
CA PHE A 253 -21.06 -9.64 -5.93
C PHE A 253 -20.51 -8.58 -4.97
N SER A 254 -19.22 -8.29 -5.06
CA SER A 254 -18.61 -7.25 -4.22
C SER A 254 -18.95 -5.86 -4.74
N ASN A 255 -19.46 -5.02 -3.84
CA ASN A 255 -19.64 -3.58 -4.04
C ASN A 255 -18.84 -2.76 -3.01
N ALA A 256 -17.72 -3.32 -2.53
CA ALA A 256 -16.85 -2.59 -1.60
C ALA A 256 -16.35 -1.29 -2.23
N SER A 257 -16.21 -0.23 -1.43
CA SER A 257 -15.85 1.10 -1.94
C SER A 257 -14.49 1.11 -2.67
N TYR A 258 -13.50 0.36 -2.19
CA TYR A 258 -12.20 0.27 -2.86
C TYR A 258 -12.30 -0.48 -4.20
N VAL A 259 -13.11 -1.55 -4.30
CA VAL A 259 -13.36 -2.29 -5.55
C VAL A 259 -14.01 -1.39 -6.58
N ARG A 260 -15.03 -0.63 -6.16
CA ARG A 260 -15.68 0.37 -7.01
C ARG A 260 -14.67 1.38 -7.55
N GLN A 261 -13.84 1.95 -6.68
CA GLN A 261 -12.80 2.90 -7.08
C GLN A 261 -11.83 2.26 -8.09
N LEU A 262 -11.32 1.05 -7.84
CA LEU A 262 -10.41 0.35 -8.75
C LEU A 262 -10.99 0.22 -10.16
N VAL A 263 -12.25 -0.22 -10.26
CA VAL A 263 -12.93 -0.47 -11.54
C VAL A 263 -13.25 0.83 -12.28
N GLU A 264 -13.80 1.83 -11.59
CA GLU A 264 -14.15 3.13 -12.18
C GLU A 264 -12.90 3.89 -12.64
N ASN A 265 -11.81 3.81 -11.86
CA ASN A 265 -10.51 4.38 -12.19
C ASN A 265 -9.85 3.71 -13.39
N ALA A 266 -10.08 2.42 -13.59
CA ALA A 266 -9.64 1.71 -14.79
C ALA A 266 -10.49 2.05 -16.03
N GLY A 267 -11.52 2.89 -15.91
CA GLY A 267 -12.40 3.26 -17.02
C GLY A 267 -13.44 2.19 -17.37
N ALA A 268 -13.75 1.29 -16.44
CA ALA A 268 -14.74 0.22 -16.58
C ALA A 268 -15.97 0.48 -15.70
N ASN A 269 -17.01 -0.34 -15.88
CA ASN A 269 -18.22 -0.33 -15.05
C ASN A 269 -18.15 -1.48 -14.05
N LEU A 270 -18.37 -1.22 -12.76
CA LEU A 270 -18.59 -2.29 -11.79
C LEU A 270 -19.99 -2.87 -12.00
N PHE A 271 -20.07 -4.19 -12.15
CA PHE A 271 -21.34 -4.89 -12.22
C PHE A 271 -22.06 -4.80 -10.87
N ILE A 272 -23.25 -4.22 -10.88
CA ILE A 272 -24.18 -4.22 -9.75
C ILE A 272 -25.48 -4.88 -10.22
N PRO A 273 -25.96 -5.93 -9.56
CA PRO A 273 -27.23 -6.56 -9.91
C PRO A 273 -28.39 -5.55 -9.94
N PRO A 274 -29.32 -5.63 -10.91
CA PRO A 274 -30.44 -4.68 -10.99
C PRO A 274 -31.32 -4.62 -9.74
N SER A 275 -31.42 -5.72 -8.99
CA SER A 275 -32.17 -5.79 -7.73
C SER A 275 -31.45 -5.15 -6.55
N ASN A 276 -30.19 -4.74 -6.72
CA ASN A 276 -29.25 -4.39 -5.65
C ASN A 276 -28.99 -5.50 -4.62
N ASN A 277 -29.51 -6.73 -4.85
CA ASN A 277 -29.15 -7.86 -4.02
C ASN A 277 -27.73 -8.31 -4.36
N LEU A 278 -26.84 -8.32 -3.36
CA LEU A 278 -25.44 -8.69 -3.57
C LEU A 278 -25.14 -10.14 -3.20
N VAL A 279 -25.96 -10.76 -2.34
CA VAL A 279 -25.71 -12.08 -1.75
C VAL A 279 -26.81 -13.05 -2.16
N TYR A 280 -26.43 -14.21 -2.66
CA TYR A 280 -27.34 -15.24 -3.16
C TYR A 280 -27.01 -16.59 -2.49
N THR A 281 -28.00 -17.21 -1.85
CA THR A 281 -27.83 -18.55 -1.21
C THR A 281 -27.96 -19.70 -2.20
N THR A 282 -28.42 -19.42 -3.43
CA THR A 282 -28.45 -20.36 -4.55
C THR A 282 -27.71 -19.75 -5.74
N ASN A 283 -27.18 -20.58 -6.64
CA ASN A 283 -26.39 -20.09 -7.77
C ASN A 283 -27.21 -19.80 -9.05
N THR A 284 -28.52 -20.08 -9.09
CA THR A 284 -29.32 -19.96 -10.32
C THR A 284 -29.37 -18.51 -10.82
N ASP A 285 -29.84 -17.59 -9.98
CA ASP A 285 -29.93 -16.17 -10.34
C ASP A 285 -28.54 -15.56 -10.49
N PHE A 286 -27.61 -15.91 -9.60
CA PHE A 286 -26.22 -15.46 -9.63
C PHE A 286 -25.53 -15.79 -10.97
N LYS A 287 -25.66 -17.04 -11.44
CA LYS A 287 -25.13 -17.48 -12.73
C LYS A 287 -25.78 -16.76 -13.89
N SER A 288 -27.08 -16.50 -13.81
CA SER A 288 -27.81 -15.81 -14.89
C SER A 288 -27.34 -14.36 -15.04
N LEU A 289 -27.06 -13.70 -13.91
CA LEU A 289 -26.51 -12.34 -13.87
C LEU A 289 -25.08 -12.27 -14.44
N LEU A 290 -24.28 -13.33 -14.28
CA LEU A 290 -22.91 -13.38 -14.82
C LEU A 290 -22.81 -13.56 -16.34
N LEU A 291 -23.90 -13.90 -17.06
CA LEU A 291 -23.84 -14.21 -18.49
C LEU A 291 -23.29 -13.06 -19.35
N ASN A 292 -23.67 -11.83 -19.01
CA ASN A 292 -23.39 -10.63 -19.81
C ASN A 292 -22.27 -9.76 -19.24
N VAL A 293 -21.58 -10.23 -18.21
CA VAL A 293 -20.40 -9.55 -17.67
C VAL A 293 -19.21 -9.81 -18.60
N ASP A 294 -18.40 -8.78 -18.85
CA ASP A 294 -17.24 -8.88 -19.74
C ASP A 294 -16.03 -9.54 -19.05
N ILE A 295 -15.84 -9.26 -17.75
CA ILE A 295 -14.69 -9.71 -16.96
C ILE A 295 -15.15 -10.16 -15.57
N VAL A 296 -14.64 -11.29 -15.09
CA VAL A 296 -14.82 -11.75 -13.70
C VAL A 296 -13.50 -11.65 -12.95
N VAL A 297 -13.52 -11.00 -11.78
CA VAL A 297 -12.45 -11.06 -10.78
C VAL A 297 -13.00 -11.81 -9.57
N ASP A 298 -12.47 -12.99 -9.32
CA ASP A 298 -12.91 -13.86 -8.23
C ASP A 298 -11.91 -13.83 -7.06
N THR A 299 -12.43 -13.67 -5.84
CA THR A 299 -11.64 -13.63 -4.60
C THR A 299 -11.96 -14.79 -3.66
N THR A 300 -12.68 -15.82 -4.14
CA THR A 300 -12.97 -17.06 -3.40
C THR A 300 -11.70 -17.80 -2.95
N TYR A 301 -11.52 -18.07 -1.65
CA TYR A 301 -10.40 -18.91 -1.19
C TYR A 301 -10.49 -20.35 -1.71
N GLY A 302 -9.34 -20.95 -2.06
CA GLY A 302 -9.26 -22.34 -2.55
C GLY A 302 -9.52 -22.51 -4.06
N VAL A 303 -9.94 -21.48 -4.77
CA VAL A 303 -10.04 -21.50 -6.25
C VAL A 303 -8.68 -21.18 -6.87
N SER A 304 -8.02 -22.19 -7.45
CA SER A 304 -6.68 -22.02 -8.05
C SER A 304 -6.66 -22.12 -9.58
N THR A 305 -7.62 -22.87 -10.16
CA THR A 305 -7.72 -23.13 -11.61
C THR A 305 -9.10 -22.79 -12.16
N LEU A 306 -9.21 -22.66 -13.48
CA LEU A 306 -10.49 -22.51 -14.18
C LEU A 306 -11.47 -23.65 -13.83
N ALA A 307 -10.97 -24.89 -13.77
CA ALA A 307 -11.81 -26.04 -13.39
C ALA A 307 -12.37 -25.91 -11.97
N ASN A 308 -11.57 -25.45 -11.01
CA ASN A 308 -12.07 -25.18 -9.66
C ASN A 308 -13.11 -24.07 -9.66
N PHE A 309 -12.87 -22.97 -10.37
CA PHE A 309 -13.83 -21.88 -10.48
C PHE A 309 -15.19 -22.37 -11.01
N LEU A 310 -15.18 -23.08 -12.15
CA LEU A 310 -16.41 -23.63 -12.73
C LEU A 310 -17.13 -24.60 -11.78
N SER A 311 -16.37 -25.41 -11.03
CA SER A 311 -16.91 -26.35 -10.04
C SER A 311 -17.53 -25.64 -8.84
N PHE A 312 -16.83 -24.68 -8.22
CA PHE A 312 -17.30 -23.92 -7.05
C PHE A 312 -18.59 -23.15 -7.36
N TYR A 313 -18.67 -22.56 -8.55
CA TYR A 313 -19.85 -21.85 -9.01
C TYR A 313 -20.91 -22.76 -9.66
N ASN A 314 -20.59 -24.05 -9.83
CA ASN A 314 -21.41 -25.07 -10.52
C ASN A 314 -21.94 -24.55 -11.87
N ILE A 315 -20.99 -24.18 -12.73
CA ILE A 315 -21.18 -23.73 -14.11
C ILE A 315 -20.95 -24.92 -15.04
N THR A 316 -22.03 -25.43 -15.63
CA THR A 316 -22.03 -26.65 -16.45
C THR A 316 -21.97 -26.39 -17.96
N ASN A 317 -22.28 -25.17 -18.40
CA ASN A 317 -22.16 -24.76 -19.81
C ASN A 317 -21.33 -23.47 -19.97
N PRO A 318 -20.00 -23.53 -19.70
CA PRO A 318 -19.13 -22.35 -19.70
C PRO A 318 -19.13 -21.52 -21.02
N PRO A 319 -19.22 -22.12 -22.22
CA PRO A 319 -19.27 -21.35 -23.47
C PRO A 319 -20.41 -20.32 -23.57
N LEU A 320 -21.47 -20.42 -22.76
CA LEU A 320 -22.54 -19.40 -22.71
C LEU A 320 -22.06 -18.04 -22.18
N TYR A 321 -21.01 -18.02 -21.36
CA TYR A 321 -20.55 -16.83 -20.67
C TYR A 321 -19.54 -16.06 -21.52
N LYS A 322 -19.73 -14.73 -21.64
CA LYS A 322 -18.81 -13.89 -22.42
C LYS A 322 -17.39 -13.92 -21.88
N TRP A 323 -17.21 -13.71 -20.58
CA TRP A 323 -15.91 -13.79 -19.90
C TRP A 323 -15.21 -15.14 -20.08
N TYR A 324 -15.93 -16.23 -20.32
CA TYR A 324 -15.32 -17.54 -20.57
C TYR A 324 -14.75 -17.59 -21.99
N ARG A 325 -15.56 -17.23 -22.99
CA ARG A 325 -15.14 -17.20 -24.40
C ARG A 325 -13.96 -16.26 -24.62
N ASP A 326 -13.96 -15.13 -23.92
CA ASP A 326 -12.92 -14.11 -24.04
C ASP A 326 -11.71 -14.36 -23.12
N SER A 327 -11.73 -15.45 -22.33
CA SER A 327 -10.67 -15.82 -21.37
C SER A 327 -10.38 -14.70 -20.35
N LYS A 328 -11.42 -14.16 -19.73
CA LYS A 328 -11.39 -13.03 -18.79
C LYS A 328 -11.86 -13.42 -17.39
N ILE A 329 -11.24 -14.46 -16.80
CA ILE A 329 -11.43 -14.83 -15.38
C ILE A 329 -10.12 -14.62 -14.63
N PHE A 330 -10.15 -13.70 -13.67
CA PHE A 330 -8.99 -13.30 -12.89
C PHE A 330 -9.15 -13.65 -11.43
N ARG A 331 -8.02 -13.87 -10.78
CA ARG A 331 -7.86 -14.13 -9.34
C ARG A 331 -6.93 -13.09 -8.75
N VAL A 332 -6.99 -12.85 -7.45
CA VAL A 332 -6.09 -11.91 -6.75
C VAL A 332 -4.88 -12.59 -6.11
N ASP A 333 -4.70 -13.89 -6.35
CA ASP A 333 -3.67 -14.75 -5.77
C ASP A 333 -2.41 -14.88 -6.64
N GLY A 334 -2.16 -13.90 -7.53
CA GLY A 334 -1.03 -13.92 -8.45
C GLY A 334 0.33 -14.00 -7.76
N LEU A 335 0.44 -13.45 -6.55
CA LEU A 335 1.61 -13.56 -5.69
C LEU A 335 1.20 -14.12 -4.32
N GLN A 336 1.84 -15.22 -3.91
CA GLN A 336 1.55 -15.88 -2.65
C GLN A 336 2.79 -16.58 -2.05
N THR A 337 2.69 -17.02 -0.79
CA THR A 337 3.65 -17.92 -0.16
C THR A 337 3.46 -19.36 -0.66
N SER A 338 4.41 -20.25 -0.38
CA SER A 338 4.24 -21.68 -0.67
C SER A 338 3.12 -22.34 0.13
N GLN A 339 2.68 -21.71 1.22
CA GLN A 339 1.65 -22.18 2.13
C GLN A 339 0.27 -21.59 1.79
N GLY A 340 0.19 -20.67 0.82
CA GLY A 340 -1.08 -20.10 0.34
C GLY A 340 -1.47 -18.75 0.95
N GLY A 341 -0.56 -18.05 1.64
CA GLY A 341 -0.77 -16.66 2.07
C GLY A 341 -0.67 -15.70 0.89
N TRP A 342 -1.68 -14.86 0.66
CA TRP A 342 -1.77 -13.99 -0.53
C TRP A 342 -1.24 -12.59 -0.26
N ASP A 343 -0.31 -12.10 -1.08
CA ASP A 343 0.26 -10.74 -0.96
C ASP A 343 -0.79 -9.65 -1.21
N TRP A 344 -1.93 -10.00 -1.83
CA TRP A 344 -3.07 -9.10 -2.00
C TRP A 344 -3.57 -8.54 -0.66
N PHE A 345 -3.57 -9.37 0.39
CA PHE A 345 -3.95 -8.98 1.76
C PHE A 345 -2.74 -8.50 2.58
N GLU A 346 -1.61 -8.20 1.92
CA GLU A 346 -0.40 -7.68 2.56
C GLU A 346 0.01 -6.37 1.89
N SER A 347 0.95 -6.42 0.93
CA SER A 347 1.45 -5.23 0.26
C SER A 347 0.45 -4.65 -0.73
N GLY A 348 -0.52 -5.44 -1.21
CA GLY A 348 -1.62 -4.97 -2.05
C GLY A 348 -2.50 -3.92 -1.38
N GLU A 349 -2.63 -3.93 -0.05
CA GLU A 349 -3.44 -2.97 0.70
C GLU A 349 -2.84 -1.56 0.75
N VAL A 350 -1.53 -1.42 0.51
CA VAL A 350 -0.81 -0.14 0.59
C VAL A 350 -0.17 0.28 -0.74
N GLN A 351 0.22 -0.65 -1.61
CA GLN A 351 0.77 -0.38 -2.95
C GLN A 351 -0.34 -0.15 -3.98
N VAL A 352 -1.19 0.82 -3.70
CA VAL A 352 -2.43 1.04 -4.45
C VAL A 352 -2.24 1.52 -5.88
N ASP A 353 -1.06 2.04 -6.23
CA ASP A 353 -0.68 2.37 -7.59
C ASP A 353 -0.41 1.11 -8.43
N ALA A 354 0.30 0.13 -7.87
CA ALA A 354 0.52 -1.17 -8.49
C ALA A 354 -0.80 -1.94 -8.65
N VAL A 355 -1.65 -1.97 -7.61
CA VAL A 355 -2.96 -2.63 -7.69
C VAL A 355 -3.84 -1.96 -8.75
N GLN A 356 -3.82 -0.63 -8.83
CA GLN A 356 -4.55 0.09 -9.86
C GLN A 356 -4.03 -0.23 -11.28
N ALA A 357 -2.71 -0.37 -11.46
CA ALA A 357 -2.11 -0.77 -12.73
C ALA A 357 -2.54 -2.19 -13.16
N ASP A 358 -2.64 -3.14 -12.22
CA ASP A 358 -3.17 -4.48 -12.48
C ASP A 358 -4.61 -4.45 -12.99
N VAL A 359 -5.50 -3.73 -12.31
CA VAL A 359 -6.91 -3.63 -12.72
C VAL A 359 -7.05 -2.90 -14.06
N ILE A 360 -6.23 -1.88 -14.32
CA ILE A 360 -6.15 -1.23 -15.62
C ILE A 360 -5.76 -2.23 -16.72
N ASN A 361 -4.78 -3.10 -16.46
CA ASN A 361 -4.36 -4.11 -17.43
C ASN A 361 -5.44 -5.19 -17.66
N VAL A 362 -6.17 -5.58 -16.62
CA VAL A 362 -7.31 -6.51 -16.71
C VAL A 362 -8.37 -5.95 -17.67
N VAL A 363 -8.67 -4.65 -17.53
CA VAL A 363 -9.63 -3.91 -18.38
C VAL A 363 -9.10 -3.75 -19.80
N ASN A 364 -7.84 -3.35 -19.94
CA ASN A 364 -7.19 -3.07 -21.22
C ASN A 364 -5.75 -3.59 -21.19
N SER A 365 -5.49 -4.71 -21.86
CA SER A 365 -4.19 -5.39 -21.82
C SER A 365 -3.05 -4.61 -22.48
N ALA A 366 -3.34 -3.51 -23.19
CA ALA A 366 -2.32 -2.61 -23.73
C ALA A 366 -1.83 -1.58 -22.68
N LEU A 367 -2.52 -1.46 -21.54
CA LEU A 367 -2.21 -0.51 -20.47
C LEU A 367 -1.67 -1.23 -19.21
N PRO A 368 -0.93 -0.52 -18.33
CA PRO A 368 -0.40 0.84 -18.52
C PRO A 368 0.72 0.90 -19.57
N SER A 369 1.25 -0.24 -19.99
CA SER A 369 2.19 -0.35 -21.10
C SER A 369 2.10 -1.74 -21.75
N THR A 370 2.54 -1.85 -22.99
CA THR A 370 2.62 -3.13 -23.69
C THR A 370 3.56 -4.08 -22.94
N GLY A 371 3.08 -5.30 -22.65
CA GLY A 371 3.86 -6.32 -21.96
C GLY A 371 3.91 -6.18 -20.44
N TYR A 372 3.14 -5.24 -19.86
CA TYR A 372 2.96 -5.14 -18.41
C TYR A 372 2.65 -6.50 -17.77
N LYS A 373 3.36 -6.81 -16.69
CA LYS A 373 3.19 -8.05 -15.92
C LYS A 373 2.43 -7.71 -14.65
N ARG A 374 1.21 -8.25 -14.55
CA ARG A 374 0.38 -8.12 -13.36
C ARG A 374 1.06 -8.82 -12.19
N VAL A 375 0.89 -8.27 -11.00
CA VAL A 375 1.44 -8.82 -9.75
C VAL A 375 0.45 -9.78 -9.11
N TRP A 376 -0.80 -9.32 -8.95
CA TRP A 376 -1.83 -10.04 -8.20
C TRP A 376 -2.92 -10.59 -9.10
N LEU A 377 -3.32 -9.83 -10.13
CA LEU A 377 -4.46 -10.20 -10.97
C LEU A 377 -4.08 -11.30 -11.96
N ARG A 378 -4.21 -12.56 -11.57
CA ARG A 378 -3.82 -13.75 -12.34
C ARG A 378 -4.96 -14.31 -13.17
N ASN A 379 -4.77 -14.48 -14.47
CA ASN A 379 -5.78 -15.00 -15.39
C ASN A 379 -5.79 -16.54 -15.42
N ILE A 380 -6.73 -17.15 -14.70
CA ILE A 380 -6.87 -18.60 -14.66
C ILE A 380 -7.43 -19.20 -15.96
N ALA A 381 -8.07 -18.38 -16.79
CA ALA A 381 -8.56 -18.82 -18.10
C ALA A 381 -7.45 -18.93 -19.14
N ALA A 382 -6.43 -18.07 -19.02
CA ALA A 382 -5.23 -18.11 -19.84
C ALA A 382 -4.15 -19.07 -19.32
N GLY A 383 -4.43 -19.80 -18.22
CA GLY A 383 -3.48 -20.74 -17.61
C GLY A 383 -2.32 -20.06 -16.86
N GLU A 384 -2.47 -18.79 -16.45
CA GLU A 384 -1.44 -18.10 -15.68
C GLU A 384 -1.24 -18.78 -14.31
N THR A 385 0.03 -19.00 -13.96
CA THR A 385 0.44 -19.65 -12.71
C THR A 385 0.70 -18.62 -11.62
N VAL A 386 0.56 -19.05 -10.38
CA VAL A 386 0.95 -18.27 -9.20
C VAL A 386 2.46 -18.04 -9.19
N VAL A 387 2.87 -16.86 -8.74
CA VAL A 387 4.26 -16.57 -8.37
C VAL A 387 4.40 -16.88 -6.89
N ILE A 388 5.34 -17.78 -6.56
CA ILE A 388 5.63 -18.13 -5.16
C ILE A 388 6.77 -17.26 -4.67
N SER A 389 6.51 -16.41 -3.68
CA SER A 389 7.53 -15.64 -2.99
C SER A 389 8.35 -16.52 -2.07
N LYS A 390 9.69 -16.42 -2.16
CA LYS A 390 10.63 -17.21 -1.36
C LYS A 390 11.67 -16.32 -0.71
N ALA A 391 12.20 -16.75 0.43
CA ALA A 391 13.34 -16.11 1.10
C ALA A 391 14.55 -15.86 0.16
N SER A 392 14.79 -16.75 -0.80
CA SER A 392 15.89 -16.63 -1.78
C SER A 392 15.70 -15.50 -2.79
N ASP A 393 14.49 -14.93 -2.91
CA ASP A 393 14.23 -13.76 -3.75
C ASP A 393 14.67 -12.45 -3.07
N CYS A 394 15.09 -12.50 -1.80
CA CYS A 394 15.69 -11.36 -1.13
C CYS A 394 17.14 -11.16 -1.57
N ALA A 395 17.39 -10.15 -2.39
CA ALA A 395 18.74 -9.83 -2.87
C ALA A 395 19.71 -9.40 -1.75
N ASP A 396 19.19 -8.73 -0.72
CA ASP A 396 19.96 -8.30 0.45
C ASP A 396 19.08 -8.34 1.71
N VAL A 397 19.38 -9.27 2.63
CA VAL A 397 18.69 -9.45 3.92
C VAL A 397 18.79 -8.23 4.84
N ASN A 398 19.77 -7.35 4.58
CA ASN A 398 19.98 -6.09 5.30
C ASN A 398 19.37 -4.89 4.59
N SER A 399 18.79 -5.06 3.40
CA SER A 399 17.97 -4.03 2.78
C SER A 399 16.91 -3.59 3.78
N GLN A 400 16.60 -2.29 3.79
CA GLN A 400 15.64 -1.73 4.75
C GLN A 400 14.25 -1.51 4.15
N THR A 401 14.15 -1.44 2.82
CA THR A 401 12.94 -1.01 2.11
C THR A 401 12.32 -2.13 1.29
N LEU A 402 10.98 -2.22 1.30
CA LEU A 402 10.23 -2.97 0.30
C LEU A 402 10.18 -2.16 -1.00
N ALA A 403 10.69 -2.73 -2.09
CA ALA A 403 10.64 -2.09 -3.39
C ALA A 403 9.19 -1.91 -3.86
N SER A 404 8.90 -0.77 -4.49
CA SER A 404 7.61 -0.59 -5.17
C SER A 404 7.48 -1.62 -6.28
N ARG A 405 6.32 -2.27 -6.33
CA ARG A 405 5.92 -3.20 -7.39
C ARG A 405 5.30 -2.46 -8.58
N ALA A 406 4.94 -1.19 -8.41
CA ALA A 406 4.39 -0.39 -9.49
C ALA A 406 5.50 0.02 -10.45
N PRO A 407 5.30 -0.09 -11.78
CA PRO A 407 6.18 0.60 -12.71
C PRO A 407 6.03 2.11 -12.50
N ARG A 408 7.03 2.86 -12.96
CA ARG A 408 6.90 4.31 -13.04
C ARG A 408 5.99 4.68 -14.21
N CYS A 409 4.89 5.35 -13.94
CA CYS A 409 4.06 5.93 -14.97
C CYS A 409 4.84 7.04 -15.69
N VAL A 410 5.01 6.89 -16.99
CA VAL A 410 5.58 7.90 -17.87
C VAL A 410 4.44 8.43 -18.71
N THR A 411 4.03 9.68 -18.48
CA THR A 411 3.21 10.36 -19.48
C THR A 411 4.10 10.58 -20.69
N SER A 412 3.62 10.24 -21.88
CA SER A 412 4.23 10.75 -23.11
C SER A 412 4.15 12.27 -23.00
N SER A 413 5.25 12.90 -22.57
CA SER A 413 5.37 14.34 -22.59
C SER A 413 4.99 14.77 -24.01
N SER A 414 4.06 15.73 -24.08
CA SER A 414 3.80 16.55 -25.24
C SER A 414 5.05 16.64 -26.10
N ASN A 415 4.90 16.40 -27.41
CA ASN A 415 5.92 16.72 -28.41
C ASN A 415 6.68 17.97 -27.96
N THR A 416 7.88 17.77 -27.40
CA THR A 416 8.86 18.83 -27.35
C THR A 416 9.05 19.13 -28.81
N LEU A 417 8.50 20.26 -29.25
CA LEU A 417 8.84 20.86 -30.52
C LEU A 417 10.35 20.77 -30.59
N ARG A 418 10.84 19.89 -31.47
CA ARG A 418 12.24 19.90 -31.88
C ARG A 418 12.54 21.38 -32.17
N PRO A 419 13.59 21.98 -31.59
CA PRO A 419 13.98 23.30 -32.03
C PRO A 419 14.22 23.15 -33.53
N SER A 420 13.37 23.80 -34.32
CA SER A 420 13.63 23.96 -35.74
C SER A 420 15.02 24.54 -35.85
N THR A 421 15.87 23.88 -36.62
CA THR A 421 17.17 24.40 -37.02
C THR A 421 16.91 25.71 -37.77
N MET A 422 16.87 26.83 -37.04
CA MET A 422 17.02 28.16 -37.61
C MET A 422 18.45 28.21 -38.13
N MET A 423 18.55 27.97 -39.44
CA MET A 423 19.71 28.18 -40.28
C MET A 423 20.13 29.65 -40.11
N VAL A 424 21.13 29.87 -39.26
CA VAL A 424 21.77 31.19 -39.10
C VAL A 424 22.58 31.45 -40.37
N TRP A 425 22.03 32.30 -41.24
CA TRP A 425 22.74 32.85 -42.38
C TRP A 425 23.80 33.83 -41.86
N PHE A 426 25.08 33.42 -41.90
CA PHE A 426 26.21 34.31 -41.74
C PHE A 426 26.29 35.25 -42.96
N ILE A 427 25.91 36.51 -42.78
CA ILE A 427 26.24 37.58 -43.72
C ILE A 427 27.65 38.05 -43.38
N ALA A 428 28.61 37.70 -44.25
CA ALA A 428 29.95 38.24 -44.24
C ALA A 428 29.93 39.67 -44.80
N ILE A 429 30.25 40.66 -43.98
CA ILE A 429 30.59 42.01 -44.46
C ILE A 429 32.11 42.09 -44.57
N LEU A 430 32.59 42.09 -45.83
CA LEU A 430 33.93 42.52 -46.20
C LEU A 430 34.10 44.00 -45.84
N LEU A 431 35.11 44.33 -45.04
CA LEU A 431 35.71 45.67 -45.03
C LEU A 431 37.17 45.52 -45.44
N ILE A 432 37.41 45.79 -46.72
CA ILE A 432 38.75 46.06 -47.25
C ILE A 432 39.03 47.55 -47.04
N SER A 433 40.10 47.78 -46.27
CA SER A 433 40.98 48.95 -46.13
C SER A 433 40.98 50.01 -47.24
N ILE A 434 41.22 51.28 -46.86
CA ILE A 434 42.27 52.17 -47.42
C ILE A 434 42.46 53.38 -46.49
N TRP A 435 43.73 53.80 -46.38
CA TRP A 435 44.32 54.87 -45.59
C TRP A 435 43.78 56.29 -45.92
N PHE A 436 43.71 57.15 -44.89
CA PHE A 436 44.56 58.33 -44.72
C PHE A 436 44.64 58.71 -43.22
#